data_AF-A0A081NFD2-F1
#
_entry.id   AF-A0A081NFD2-F1
#
_cell.length_a   1.000
_cell.length_b   1.000
_cell.length_c   1.000
_cell.angle_alpha   90.00
_cell.angle_beta   90.00
_cell.angle_gamma   90.00
#
_symmetry.space_group_name_H-M   'P 1'
#
loop_
_entity.id
_entity.type
_entity.pdbx_description
1 polymer ?
#
loop_
_entity_poly.entity_id
_entity_poly.type
_entity_poly.pdbx_seq_one_letter_code
_entity_poly.pdbx_strand_id
1 'polypeptide(L)'
;MAYVLKNGEEQVEFLEEENLIKVTLPIRMNQRGGKTTIETPAGAIDPPEMKQIQIALIQGHRWLKMLTRQKFSSIKQLAEKEKVDKARVSKCIRLTCLAPDIQEDILCYQGKWQLSMKDCMKPFPMLWSEQREHFKVISPQTDIINPVSQS
;
A
#
# COMPACT_ATOMS: atom_id res chain seq x y z
N MET A 1 5.24 27.27 -4.94
CA MET A 1 4.43 27.24 -6.19
C MET A 1 4.61 25.87 -6.81
N ALA A 2 3.53 25.11 -7.10
CA ALA A 2 3.62 23.80 -7.73
C ALA A 2 3.31 23.95 -9.23
N TYR A 3 4.27 23.65 -10.10
CA TYR A 3 4.09 23.65 -11.54
C TYR A 3 3.54 22.29 -11.96
N VAL A 4 2.34 22.26 -12.55
CA VAL A 4 1.78 21.05 -13.15
C VAL A 4 2.29 20.96 -14.59
N LEU A 5 3.36 20.20 -14.80
CA LEU A 5 3.86 19.90 -16.14
C LEU A 5 2.95 18.85 -16.78
N LYS A 6 2.24 19.23 -17.85
CA LYS A 6 1.27 18.37 -18.54
C LYS A 6 1.90 17.10 -19.15
N ASN A 7 3.18 17.16 -19.50
CA ASN A 7 3.90 16.13 -20.25
C ASN A 7 5.35 15.95 -19.73
N GLY A 8 5.59 16.03 -18.42
CA GLY A 8 6.95 15.97 -17.87
C GLY A 8 7.52 14.55 -17.95
N GLU A 9 8.68 14.37 -18.58
CA GLU A 9 9.45 13.13 -18.46
C GLU A 9 9.82 12.88 -16.98
N GLU A 10 9.98 11.61 -16.59
CA GLU A 10 10.39 11.25 -15.23
C GLU A 10 11.81 11.73 -14.97
N GLN A 11 11.99 12.63 -13.99
CA GLN A 11 13.30 13.19 -13.63
C GLN A 11 13.47 13.20 -12.11
N VAL A 12 14.61 12.70 -11.64
CA VAL A 12 15.02 12.74 -10.23
C VAL A 12 16.29 13.58 -10.13
N GLU A 13 16.22 14.69 -9.39
CA GLU A 13 17.32 15.62 -9.17
C GLU A 13 17.66 15.65 -7.68
N PHE A 14 18.92 15.42 -7.33
CA PHE A 14 19.42 15.57 -5.96
C PHE A 14 19.96 17.00 -5.79
N LEU A 15 19.32 17.77 -4.91
CA LEU A 15 19.73 19.14 -4.58
C LEU A 15 20.67 19.07 -3.38
N GLU A 16 21.97 18.90 -3.64
CA GLU A 16 23.01 18.71 -2.63
C GLU A 16 23.07 19.87 -1.61
N GLU A 17 22.86 21.11 -2.06
CA GLU A 17 22.88 22.31 -1.21
C GLU A 17 21.76 22.33 -0.15
N GLU A 18 20.62 21.69 -0.44
CA GLU A 18 19.45 21.65 0.45
C GLU A 18 19.24 20.26 1.09
N ASN A 19 20.06 19.26 0.73
CA ASN A 19 19.86 17.85 1.07
C ASN A 19 18.43 17.35 0.75
N LEU A 20 17.91 17.75 -0.41
CA LEU A 20 16.56 17.43 -0.88
C LEU A 20 16.60 16.59 -2.16
N ILE A 21 15.60 15.72 -2.32
CA ILE A 21 15.36 14.97 -3.56
C ILE A 21 14.15 15.59 -4.25
N LYS A 22 14.35 16.12 -5.46
CA LYS A 22 13.31 16.68 -6.30
C LYS A 22 12.93 15.66 -7.36
N VAL A 23 11.70 15.16 -7.28
CA VAL A 23 11.15 14.15 -8.20
C VAL A 23 10.07 14.79 -9.06
N THR A 24 10.25 14.77 -10.38
CA THR A 24 9.29 15.24 -11.39
C THR A 24 8.69 14.04 -12.09
N LEU A 25 7.37 13.87 -11.98
CA LEU A 25 6.63 12.74 -12.55
C LEU A 25 5.51 13.23 -13.47
N PRO A 26 5.31 12.62 -14.65
CA PRO A 26 4.11 12.85 -15.43
C PRO A 26 2.90 12.27 -14.69
N ILE A 27 1.98 13.14 -14.25
CA ILE A 27 0.72 12.71 -13.65
C ILE A 27 -0.42 12.89 -14.66
N ARG A 28 -1.26 11.86 -14.82
CA ARG A 28 -2.53 12.00 -15.55
C ARG A 28 -3.64 12.27 -14.54
N MET A 29 -4.32 13.40 -14.69
CA MET A 29 -5.45 13.78 -13.84
C MET A 29 -6.75 13.46 -14.57
N ASN A 30 -7.47 12.44 -14.12
CA ASN A 30 -8.78 12.09 -14.66
C ASN A 30 -9.89 12.61 -13.74
N GLN A 31 -10.85 13.35 -14.32
CA GLN A 31 -12.04 13.83 -13.60
C GLN A 31 -13.22 12.90 -13.88
N ARG A 32 -13.82 12.33 -12.83
CA ARG A 32 -15.10 11.60 -12.90
C ARG A 32 -16.06 12.18 -11.87
N GLY A 33 -17.20 12.73 -12.31
CA GLY A 33 -18.26 13.22 -11.43
C GLY A 33 -17.82 14.27 -10.40
N GLY A 34 -16.92 15.20 -10.77
CA GLY A 34 -16.40 16.23 -9.87
C GLY A 34 -15.24 15.78 -8.96
N LYS A 35 -14.82 14.51 -9.01
CA LYS A 35 -13.66 13.99 -8.28
C LYS A 35 -12.45 13.86 -9.20
N THR A 36 -11.36 14.52 -8.84
CA THR A 36 -10.07 14.41 -9.54
C THR A 36 -9.30 13.21 -8.99
N THR A 37 -8.92 12.28 -9.86
CA THR A 37 -8.09 11.12 -9.54
C THR A 37 -6.76 11.23 -10.26
N ILE A 38 -5.67 11.05 -9.53
CA ILE A 38 -4.31 10.97 -10.08
C ILE A 38 -4.06 9.51 -10.47
N GLU A 39 -3.73 9.27 -11.73
CA GLU A 39 -3.36 7.95 -12.25
C GLU A 39 -1.85 7.89 -12.51
N THR A 40 -1.26 6.74 -12.16
CA THR A 40 0.15 6.44 -12.41
C THR A 40 0.43 6.36 -13.91
N PRO A 41 1.54 6.93 -14.42
CA PRO A 41 1.80 7.08 -15.85
C PRO A 41 1.85 5.77 -16.67
N ALA A 42 2.10 4.61 -16.05
CA ALA A 42 2.12 3.31 -16.72
C ALA A 42 0.73 2.76 -17.11
N GLY A 43 -0.37 3.41 -16.74
CA GLY A 43 -1.74 2.95 -17.07
C GLY A 43 -2.14 1.63 -16.39
N ALA A 44 -1.29 1.07 -15.52
CA ALA A 44 -1.62 -0.07 -14.68
C ALA A 44 -2.67 0.37 -13.66
N ILE A 45 -3.91 -0.06 -13.87
CA ILE A 45 -4.95 0.04 -12.86
C ILE A 45 -4.77 -1.16 -11.94
N ASP A 46 -4.13 -0.95 -10.80
CA ASP A 46 -4.06 -1.97 -9.76
C ASP A 46 -5.47 -2.43 -9.41
N PRO A 47 -5.69 -3.75 -9.19
CA PRO A 47 -6.98 -4.24 -8.73
C PRO A 47 -7.46 -3.46 -7.51
N PRO A 48 -8.77 -3.20 -7.37
CA PRO A 48 -9.31 -2.41 -6.26
C PRO A 48 -8.88 -2.90 -4.87
N GLU A 49 -8.66 -4.21 -4.70
CA GLU A 49 -8.18 -4.80 -3.45
C GLU A 49 -6.71 -4.42 -3.17
N MET A 50 -5.85 -4.49 -4.18
CA MET A 50 -4.45 -4.12 -4.06
C MET A 50 -4.28 -2.66 -3.61
N LYS A 51 -5.06 -1.78 -4.22
CA LYS A 51 -5.11 -0.36 -3.86
C LYS A 51 -5.49 -0.15 -2.39
N GLN A 52 -6.37 -0.97 -1.83
CA GLN A 52 -6.73 -0.88 -0.41
C GLN A 52 -5.58 -1.28 0.51
N ILE A 53 -4.82 -2.31 0.14
CA ILE A 53 -3.63 -2.77 0.89
C ILE A 53 -2.55 -1.67 0.85
N GLN A 54 -2.28 -1.09 -0.32
CA GLN A 54 -1.35 0.04 -0.48
C GLN A 54 -1.75 1.22 0.42
N ILE A 55 -3.02 1.64 0.37
CA ILE A 55 -3.51 2.74 1.21
C ILE A 55 -3.34 2.40 2.70
N ALA A 56 -3.62 1.16 3.10
CA ALA A 56 -3.47 0.72 4.48
C ALA A 56 -1.99 0.74 4.95
N LEU A 57 -1.06 0.32 4.08
CA LEU A 57 0.38 0.36 4.35
C LEU A 57 0.87 1.81 4.49
N ILE A 58 0.49 2.69 3.56
CA ILE A 58 0.82 4.12 3.60
C ILE A 58 0.26 4.78 4.88
N GLN A 59 -1.00 4.47 5.23
CA GLN A 59 -1.61 4.93 6.49
C GLN A 59 -0.83 4.41 7.70
N GLY A 60 -0.42 3.15 7.69
CA GLY A 60 0.42 2.53 8.71
C GLY A 60 1.70 3.30 8.96
N HIS A 61 2.48 3.58 7.92
CA HIS A 61 3.73 4.36 8.03
C HIS A 61 3.47 5.78 8.53
N ARG A 62 2.42 6.44 8.00
CA ARG A 62 2.04 7.79 8.44
C ARG A 62 1.72 7.80 9.94
N TRP A 63 0.90 6.88 10.42
CA TRP A 63 0.51 6.79 11.82
C TRP A 63 1.67 6.39 12.74
N LEU A 64 2.51 5.44 12.32
CA LEU A 64 3.74 5.09 13.04
C LEU A 64 4.67 6.31 13.20
N LYS A 65 4.81 7.12 12.14
CA LYS A 65 5.58 8.37 12.18
C LYS A 65 4.98 9.41 13.12
N MET A 66 3.66 9.48 13.27
CA MET A 66 3.02 10.39 14.23
C MET A 66 3.25 9.96 15.68
N LEU A 67 3.16 8.65 15.95
CA LEU A 67 3.40 8.08 17.29
C LEU A 67 4.87 8.25 17.71
N THR A 68 5.81 7.91 16.82
CA THR A 68 7.25 8.03 17.09
C THR A 68 7.71 9.47 17.30
N ARG A 69 7.07 10.44 16.62
CA ARG A 69 7.33 11.89 16.82
C ARG A 69 6.63 12.47 18.06
N GLN A 70 6.08 11.63 18.95
CA GLN A 70 5.34 12.02 20.15
C GLN A 70 4.18 12.99 19.89
N LYS A 71 3.64 13.05 18.66
CA LYS A 71 2.47 13.91 18.36
C LYS A 71 1.19 13.41 19.03
N PHE A 72 1.18 12.13 19.42
CA PHE A 72 0.10 11.47 20.16
C PHE A 72 0.71 10.54 21.18
N SER A 73 0.12 10.49 22.38
CA SER A 73 0.61 9.66 23.49
C SER A 73 0.12 8.22 23.41
N SER A 74 -0.92 7.93 22.61
CA SER A 74 -1.51 6.61 22.49
C SER A 74 -2.20 6.39 21.14
N ILE A 75 -2.27 5.12 20.72
CA ILE A 75 -3.06 4.66 19.57
C ILE A 75 -4.53 5.10 19.71
N LYS A 76 -5.08 5.14 20.92
CA LYS A 76 -6.47 5.57 21.16
C LYS A 76 -6.67 7.04 20.77
N GLN A 77 -5.77 7.92 21.19
CA GLN A 77 -5.85 9.35 20.88
C GLN A 77 -5.70 9.61 19.37
N LEU A 78 -4.80 8.86 18.72
CA LEU A 78 -4.63 8.92 17.27
C LEU A 78 -5.90 8.47 16.52
N ALA A 79 -6.51 7.38 16.98
CA ALA A 79 -7.73 6.82 16.42
C ALA A 79 -8.91 7.82 16.51
N GLU A 80 -9.09 8.46 17.67
CA GLU A 80 -10.09 9.51 17.88
C GLU A 80 -9.86 10.73 16.95
N LYS A 81 -8.60 11.16 16.79
CA LYS A 81 -8.25 12.31 15.95
C LYS A 81 -8.51 12.05 14.47
N GLU A 82 -8.17 10.87 13.98
CA GLU A 82 -8.35 10.46 12.58
C GLU A 82 -9.75 9.85 12.33
N LYS A 83 -10.62 9.80 13.35
CA LYS A 83 -11.99 9.26 13.29
C LYS A 83 -12.04 7.82 12.75
N VAL A 84 -11.07 7.01 13.17
CA VAL A 84 -10.95 5.59 12.80
C VAL A 84 -10.96 4.73 14.07
N ASP A 85 -11.28 3.45 13.93
CA ASP A 85 -11.21 2.53 15.06
C ASP A 85 -9.75 2.19 15.44
N LYS A 86 -9.50 2.01 16.74
CA LYS A 86 -8.21 1.60 17.30
C LYS A 86 -7.70 0.30 16.67
N ALA A 87 -8.59 -0.64 16.37
CA ALA A 87 -8.19 -1.89 15.72
C ALA A 87 -7.67 -1.63 14.30
N ARG A 88 -8.26 -0.70 13.56
CA ARG A 88 -7.78 -0.33 12.23
C ARG A 88 -6.40 0.31 12.29
N VAL A 89 -6.18 1.24 13.22
CA VAL A 89 -4.86 1.86 13.42
C VAL A 89 -3.81 0.80 13.72
N SER A 90 -4.12 -0.12 14.64
CA SER A 90 -3.21 -1.19 15.04
C SER A 90 -2.88 -2.14 13.88
N LYS A 91 -3.89 -2.53 13.08
CA LYS A 91 -3.71 -3.38 11.91
C LYS A 91 -2.85 -2.71 10.83
N CYS A 92 -3.12 -1.44 10.52
CA CYS A 92 -2.32 -0.68 9.55
C CYS A 92 -0.87 -0.50 10.00
N ILE A 93 -0.62 -0.20 11.27
CA ILE A 93 0.75 -0.10 11.81
C ILE A 93 1.44 -1.46 11.71
N ARG A 94 0.76 -2.57 12.04
CA ARG A 94 1.35 -3.90 11.92
C ARG A 94 1.80 -4.22 10.49
N LEU A 95 1.11 -3.76 9.45
CA LEU A 95 1.54 -3.94 8.05
C LEU A 95 2.94 -3.36 7.77
N THR A 96 3.34 -2.32 8.50
CA THR A 96 4.70 -1.75 8.37
C THR A 96 5.81 -2.69 8.87
N CYS A 97 5.45 -3.76 9.59
CA CYS A 97 6.37 -4.80 10.06
C CYS A 97 6.57 -5.95 9.05
N LEU A 98 5.94 -5.88 7.87
CA LEU A 98 6.19 -6.82 6.78
C LEU A 98 7.64 -6.75 6.31
N ALA A 99 8.15 -7.85 5.77
CA ALA A 99 9.46 -7.87 5.14
C ALA A 99 9.55 -6.83 4.00
N PRO A 100 10.69 -6.15 3.82
CA PRO A 100 10.82 -5.08 2.82
C PRO A 100 10.42 -5.50 1.40
N ASP A 101 10.77 -6.73 1.01
CA ASP A 101 10.46 -7.32 -0.29
C ASP A 101 8.96 -7.62 -0.49
N ILE A 102 8.19 -7.73 0.60
CA ILE A 102 6.72 -7.84 0.55
C ILE A 102 6.10 -6.45 0.45
N GLN A 103 6.63 -5.47 1.17
CA GLN A 103 6.17 -4.08 1.08
C GLN A 103 6.41 -3.50 -0.33
N GLU A 104 7.55 -3.81 -0.94
CA GLU A 104 7.88 -3.41 -2.30
C GLU A 104 6.88 -4.01 -3.31
N ASP A 105 6.59 -5.32 -3.21
CA ASP A 105 5.58 -5.96 -4.05
C ASP A 105 4.18 -5.34 -3.83
N ILE A 106 3.87 -4.90 -2.61
CA ILE A 106 2.63 -4.18 -2.33
C ILE A 106 2.57 -2.86 -3.12
N LEU A 107 3.65 -2.08 -3.07
CA LEU A 107 3.68 -0.74 -3.65
C LEU A 107 3.82 -0.74 -5.17
N CYS A 108 4.61 -1.67 -5.70
CA CYS A 108 4.90 -1.77 -7.12
C CYS A 108 3.98 -2.75 -7.86
N TYR A 109 3.15 -3.49 -7.14
CA TYR A 109 2.27 -4.55 -7.68
C TYR A 109 3.01 -5.48 -8.65
N GLN A 110 4.12 -6.08 -8.19
CA GLN A 110 4.93 -6.99 -9.02
C GLN A 110 4.29 -8.39 -9.10
N GLY A 111 3.31 -8.69 -8.24
CA GLY A 111 2.56 -9.95 -8.22
C GLY A 111 3.36 -11.13 -7.65
N LYS A 112 4.43 -10.86 -6.89
CA LYS A 112 5.32 -11.88 -6.33
C LYS A 112 4.67 -12.63 -5.17
N TRP A 113 3.81 -11.97 -4.40
CA TRP A 113 3.10 -12.55 -3.26
C TRP A 113 1.59 -12.47 -3.48
N GLN A 114 0.87 -13.53 -3.12
CA GLN A 114 -0.60 -13.59 -3.26
C GLN A 114 -1.25 -12.94 -2.04
N LEU A 115 -1.24 -11.61 -2.02
CA LEU A 115 -1.72 -10.82 -0.90
C LEU A 115 -3.21 -10.50 -1.06
N SER A 116 -4.01 -10.91 -0.08
CA SER A 116 -5.39 -10.42 0.08
C SER A 116 -5.47 -9.41 1.21
N MET A 117 -6.44 -8.50 1.12
CA MET A 117 -6.72 -7.55 2.20
C MET A 117 -7.12 -8.30 3.48
N LYS A 118 -7.81 -9.43 3.34
CA LYS A 118 -8.24 -10.26 4.47
C LYS A 118 -7.05 -10.82 5.24
N ASP A 119 -6.01 -11.28 4.54
CA ASP A 119 -4.85 -11.91 5.16
C ASP A 119 -3.90 -10.87 5.77
N CYS A 120 -3.70 -9.74 5.09
CA CYS A 120 -3.01 -8.56 5.62
C CYS A 120 -3.65 -8.04 6.94
N MET A 121 -4.95 -8.21 7.12
CA MET A 121 -5.67 -7.77 8.33
C MET A 121 -5.61 -8.78 9.50
N LYS A 122 -5.18 -10.03 9.25
CA LYS A 122 -4.95 -11.04 10.30
C LYS A 122 -3.56 -10.87 10.94
N PRO A 123 -3.34 -11.38 12.16
CA PRO A 123 -1.99 -11.53 12.70
C PRO A 123 -1.14 -12.41 11.76
N PHE A 124 0.09 -11.99 11.54
CA PHE A 124 1.08 -12.73 10.76
C PHE A 124 2.39 -12.84 11.56
N PRO A 125 3.28 -13.78 11.21
CA PRO A 125 4.52 -14.01 11.94
C PRO A 125 5.42 -12.77 12.03
N MET A 126 6.18 -12.63 13.11
CA MET A 126 7.10 -11.49 13.26
C MET A 126 8.40 -11.69 12.47
N LEU A 127 8.88 -12.93 12.35
CA LEU A 127 10.09 -13.26 11.62
C LEU A 127 9.85 -13.15 10.11
N TRP A 128 10.72 -12.42 9.41
CA TRP A 128 10.58 -12.21 7.96
C TRP A 128 10.69 -13.51 7.14
N SER A 129 11.46 -14.51 7.59
CA SER A 129 11.50 -15.83 6.96
C SER A 129 10.11 -16.49 6.97
N GLU A 130 9.47 -16.52 8.14
CA GLU A 130 8.13 -17.09 8.33
C GLU A 130 7.06 -16.27 7.58
N GLN A 131 7.20 -14.95 7.49
CA GLN A 131 6.29 -14.12 6.69
C GLN A 131 6.33 -14.50 5.20
N ARG A 132 7.52 -14.72 4.63
CA ARG A 132 7.66 -15.12 3.22
C ARG A 132 7.00 -16.46 2.95
N GLU A 133 7.09 -17.40 3.88
CA GLU A 133 6.39 -18.68 3.78
C GLU A 133 4.87 -18.48 3.91
N HIS A 134 4.43 -17.68 4.88
CA HIS A 134 3.02 -17.37 5.12
C HIS A 134 2.31 -16.79 3.89
N PHE A 135 2.96 -15.85 3.18
CA PHE A 135 2.39 -15.18 2.00
C PHE A 135 2.70 -15.86 0.66
N LYS A 136 3.54 -16.90 0.63
CA LYS A 136 3.74 -17.78 -0.55
C LYS A 136 2.62 -18.79 -0.75
N VAL A 137 2.03 -19.28 0.34
CA VAL A 137 1.15 -20.46 0.35
C VAL A 137 -0.30 -20.14 -0.03
N ILE A 138 -0.63 -18.88 -0.31
CA ILE A 138 -1.99 -18.50 -0.72
C ILE A 138 -2.15 -18.79 -2.23
N SER A 139 -2.23 -20.06 -2.57
CA SER A 139 -2.71 -20.56 -3.88
C SER A 139 -4.24 -20.58 -3.91
N PRO A 140 -4.84 -20.51 -5.12
CA PRO A 140 -6.18 -19.96 -5.36
C PRO A 140 -7.29 -20.85 -4.81
N GLN A 141 -8.46 -20.23 -4.63
CA GLN A 141 -9.73 -20.94 -4.57
C GLN A 141 -9.76 -22.00 -5.66
N THR A 142 -9.77 -23.27 -5.27
CA THR A 142 -10.18 -24.38 -6.12
C THR A 142 -11.65 -24.15 -6.44
N ASP A 143 -11.92 -23.43 -7.52
CA ASP A 143 -13.15 -23.67 -8.26
C ASP A 143 -13.06 -25.13 -8.72
N ILE A 144 -13.86 -25.97 -8.06
CA ILE A 144 -14.13 -27.34 -8.48
C ILE A 144 -14.86 -27.21 -9.83
N ILE A 145 -14.08 -27.13 -10.91
CA ILE A 145 -14.56 -27.48 -12.25
C ILE A 145 -14.70 -29.00 -12.21
N ASN A 146 -15.92 -29.47 -11.98
CA ASN A 146 -16.34 -30.84 -12.26
C ASN A 146 -15.98 -31.17 -13.71
N PRO A 147 -15.11 -32.15 -14.00
CA PRO A 147 -15.14 -32.76 -15.31
C PRO A 147 -16.41 -33.61 -15.40
N VAL A 148 -17.22 -33.31 -16.40
CA VAL A 148 -18.36 -34.09 -16.88
C VAL A 148 -18.01 -35.58 -16.87
N SER A 149 -18.67 -36.36 -16.01
CA SER A 149 -18.74 -37.80 -16.16
C SER A 149 -19.60 -38.09 -17.39
N GLN A 150 -18.94 -38.48 -18.47
CA GLN A 150 -19.56 -39.28 -19.52
C GLN A 150 -19.87 -40.67 -18.93
N SER A 151 -21.13 -41.07 -18.98
CA SER A 151 -21.60 -42.46 -18.98
C SER A 151 -22.97 -42.46 -19.67
#